data_AF-A0A2X1KM51-F1
#
_entry.id   AF-A0A2X1KM51-F1
#
_cell.length_a   1.000
_cell.length_b   1.000
_cell.length_c   1.000
_cell.angle_alpha   90.00
_cell.angle_beta   90.00
_cell.angle_gamma   90.00
#
_symmetry.space_group_name_H-M   'P 1'
#
loop_
_entity.id
_entity.type
_entity.pdbx_description
1 polymer ?
#
loop_
_entity_poly.entity_id
_entity_poly.type
_entity_poly.pdbx_seq_one_letter_code
_entity_poly.pdbx_strand_id
1 'polypeptide(L)'
;MAKFLNKFTAILNPCIYIVFGGMAIWAISLVGIGPIFDYIPSGIQKAENGGFLFLVVINAVVAVWAAPAVSASDFTQNAHSFREQALGQTLGLVVAYILFAVAGVCIIAGASIHYGADTWNVLDIVQPLGQACSPRSLRYWLF
;
A
#
# COMPACT_ATOMS: atom_id res chain seq x y z
N MET A 1 12.06 21.47 18.33
CA MET A 1 11.22 20.32 17.90
C MET A 1 10.83 20.39 16.43
N ALA A 2 10.13 21.44 15.97
CA ALA A 2 9.53 21.50 14.62
C ALA A 2 10.51 21.36 13.44
N LYS A 3 11.72 21.94 13.52
CA LYS A 3 12.74 21.80 12.45
C LYS A 3 13.25 20.37 12.25
N PHE A 4 13.37 19.60 13.33
CA PHE A 4 13.80 18.19 13.24
C PHE A 4 12.71 17.35 12.58
N LEU A 5 11.45 17.54 13.02
CA LEU A 5 10.30 16.84 12.47
C LEU A 5 10.14 17.11 10.97
N ASN A 6 10.24 18.37 10.55
CA ASN A 6 10.12 18.73 9.13
C ASN A 6 11.23 18.10 8.27
N LYS A 7 12.47 18.05 8.78
CA LYS A 7 13.59 17.43 8.06
C LYS A 7 13.45 15.91 8.00
N PHE A 8 12.90 15.29 9.04
CA PHE A 8 12.58 13.87 9.09
C PHE A 8 11.46 13.51 8.10
N THR A 9 10.37 14.27 8.07
CA THR A 9 9.28 14.10 7.09
C THR A 9 9.77 14.28 5.66
N ALA A 10 10.65 15.25 5.42
CA ALA A 10 11.24 15.48 4.10
C ALA A 10 12.07 14.29 3.58
N ILE A 11 12.68 13.50 4.47
CA ILE A 11 13.40 12.27 4.13
C ILE A 11 12.43 11.10 3.95
N LEU A 12 11.43 10.98 4.83
CA LEU A 12 10.43 9.92 4.78
C LEU A 12 9.62 9.93 3.48
N ASN A 13 9.26 11.12 2.98
CA ASN A 13 8.41 11.24 1.80
C ASN A 13 9.01 10.58 0.56
N PRO A 14 10.29 10.76 0.18
CA PRO A 14 10.91 9.96 -0.88
C PRO A 14 11.10 8.49 -0.52
N CYS A 15 11.43 8.18 0.74
CA CYS A 15 11.70 6.81 1.17
C CYS A 15 10.51 5.87 0.97
N ILE A 16 9.28 6.35 1.17
CA ILE A 16 8.09 5.49 0.99
C ILE A 16 7.99 4.94 -0.44
N TYR A 17 8.29 5.76 -1.44
CA TYR A 17 8.22 5.34 -2.84
C TYR A 17 9.32 4.32 -3.17
N ILE A 18 10.51 4.49 -2.60
CA ILE A 18 11.62 3.55 -2.78
C ILE A 18 11.26 2.19 -2.17
N VAL A 19 10.70 2.17 -0.95
CA VAL A 19 10.34 0.93 -0.26
C VAL A 19 9.20 0.21 -0.99
N PHE A 20 8.07 0.88 -1.24
CA PHE A 20 6.92 0.24 -1.90
C PHE A 20 7.23 -0.13 -3.35
N GLY A 21 7.97 0.72 -4.08
CA GLY A 21 8.43 0.41 -5.42
C GLY A 21 9.37 -0.81 -5.44
N GLY A 22 10.35 -0.85 -4.55
CA GLY A 22 11.27 -1.99 -4.41
C GLY A 22 10.55 -3.29 -4.04
N MET A 23 9.60 -3.23 -3.10
CA MET A 23 8.78 -4.38 -2.73
C MET A 23 7.88 -4.87 -3.87
N ALA A 24 7.29 -3.96 -4.65
CA ALA A 24 6.50 -4.33 -5.81
C ALA A 24 7.36 -5.02 -6.88
N ILE A 25 8.55 -4.48 -7.18
CA ILE A 25 9.52 -5.11 -8.11
C ILE A 25 9.92 -6.49 -7.60
N TRP A 26 10.23 -6.61 -6.30
CA TRP A 26 10.57 -7.89 -5.67
C TRP A 26 9.43 -8.92 -5.83
N ALA A 27 8.20 -8.57 -5.49
CA ALA A 27 7.06 -9.48 -5.60
C ALA A 27 6.81 -9.92 -7.06
N ILE A 28 6.89 -8.97 -8.00
CA ILE A 28 6.79 -9.28 -9.43
C ILE A 28 7.93 -10.19 -9.89
N SER A 29 9.16 -10.00 -9.39
CA SER A 29 10.31 -10.83 -9.78
C SER A 29 10.22 -12.28 -9.27
N LEU A 30 9.50 -12.52 -8.16
CA LEU A 30 9.31 -13.85 -7.59
C LEU A 30 8.27 -14.69 -8.32
N VAL A 31 7.16 -14.06 -8.70
CA VAL A 31 5.95 -14.79 -9.14
C VAL A 31 5.54 -14.43 -10.57
N GLY A 32 5.98 -13.28 -11.08
CA GLY A 32 5.57 -12.73 -12.37
C GLY A 32 4.25 -11.97 -12.31
N ILE A 33 3.99 -11.14 -13.33
CA ILE A 33 2.81 -10.26 -13.41
C ILE A 33 1.51 -11.05 -13.68
N GLY A 34 1.57 -12.08 -14.53
CA GLY A 34 0.39 -12.87 -14.90
C GLY A 34 -0.31 -13.50 -13.68
N PRO A 35 0.39 -14.31 -12.86
CA PRO A 35 -0.24 -14.95 -11.70
C PRO A 35 -0.73 -13.95 -10.64
N ILE A 36 -0.14 -12.76 -10.55
CA ILE A 36 -0.61 -11.68 -9.67
C ILE A 36 -2.00 -11.19 -10.08
N PHE A 37 -2.27 -11.06 -11.39
CA PHE A 37 -3.58 -10.63 -11.88
C PHE A 37 -4.65 -11.73 -11.76
N ASP A 38 -4.24 -12.99 -11.86
CA ASP A 38 -5.14 -14.14 -11.74
C ASP A 38 -5.40 -14.56 -10.28
N TYR A 39 -4.76 -13.91 -9.31
CA TYR A 39 -4.86 -14.25 -7.91
C TYR A 39 -6.24 -13.90 -7.34
N ILE A 40 -6.92 -14.91 -6.78
CA ILE A 40 -8.20 -14.75 -6.09
C ILE A 40 -8.03 -15.22 -4.64
N PRO A 41 -8.19 -14.32 -3.65
CA PRO A 41 -8.07 -14.68 -2.24
C PRO A 41 -9.20 -15.61 -1.81
N SER A 42 -8.88 -16.59 -0.98
CA SER A 42 -9.80 -17.65 -0.53
C SER A 42 -10.97 -17.11 0.29
N GLY A 43 -10.78 -15.98 0.98
CA GLY A 43 -11.82 -15.32 1.77
C GLY A 43 -12.98 -14.77 0.95
N ILE A 44 -12.73 -14.37 -0.31
CA ILE A 44 -13.79 -13.87 -1.21
C ILE A 44 -14.66 -15.02 -1.73
N GLN A 45 -14.10 -16.20 -1.91
CA GLN A 45 -14.85 -17.37 -2.39
C GLN A 45 -15.91 -17.85 -1.38
N LYS A 46 -15.74 -17.52 -0.08
CA LYS A 46 -16.67 -17.89 1.00
C LYS A 46 -17.73 -16.83 1.30
N ALA A 47 -17.72 -15.71 0.57
CA ALA A 47 -18.65 -14.61 0.79
C ALA A 47 -20.05 -14.93 0.23
N GLU A 48 -20.99 -15.33 1.08
CA GLU A 48 -22.36 -15.63 0.67
C GLU A 48 -23.19 -14.37 0.31
N ASN A 49 -22.80 -13.19 0.79
CA ASN A 49 -23.54 -11.93 0.61
C ASN A 49 -22.66 -10.79 0.06
N GLY A 50 -22.34 -10.84 -1.24
CA GLY A 50 -21.52 -9.84 -1.92
C GLY A 50 -22.04 -8.39 -1.79
N GLY A 51 -23.36 -8.19 -1.78
CA GLY A 51 -23.96 -6.86 -1.61
C GLY A 51 -23.72 -6.22 -0.23
N PHE A 52 -23.77 -7.02 0.84
CA PHE A 52 -23.47 -6.53 2.19
C PHE A 52 -21.97 -6.20 2.33
N LEU A 53 -21.10 -7.06 1.81
CA LEU A 53 -19.65 -6.82 1.82
C LEU A 53 -19.26 -5.56 1.06
N PHE A 54 -19.92 -5.28 -0.06
CA PHE A 54 -19.72 -4.03 -0.80
C PHE A 54 -20.01 -2.80 0.07
N LEU A 55 -21.11 -2.81 0.82
CA LEU A 55 -21.44 -1.71 1.75
C LEU A 55 -20.43 -1.59 2.89
N VAL A 56 -19.94 -2.71 3.43
CA VAL A 56 -18.88 -2.72 4.46
C VAL A 56 -17.59 -2.10 3.93
N VAL A 57 -17.18 -2.44 2.70
CA VAL A 57 -15.99 -1.86 2.06
C VAL A 57 -16.16 -0.36 1.83
N ILE A 58 -17.30 0.09 1.33
CA ILE A 58 -17.58 1.53 1.19
C ILE A 58 -17.47 2.24 2.54
N ASN A 59 -18.11 1.70 3.57
CA ASN A 59 -18.08 2.28 4.91
C ASN A 59 -16.65 2.40 5.44
N ALA A 60 -15.83 1.35 5.28
CA ALA A 60 -14.43 1.35 5.69
C ALA A 60 -13.61 2.43 4.95
N VAL A 61 -13.78 2.55 3.63
CA VAL A 61 -13.09 3.57 2.83
C VAL A 61 -13.52 4.97 3.25
N VAL A 62 -14.82 5.24 3.41
CA VAL A 62 -15.33 6.55 3.83
C VAL A 62 -14.81 6.92 5.22
N ALA A 63 -14.77 5.97 6.16
CA ALA A 63 -14.26 6.20 7.51
C ALA A 63 -12.79 6.66 7.52
N VAL A 64 -11.94 6.09 6.66
CA VAL A 64 -10.52 6.49 6.54
C VAL A 64 -10.38 7.95 6.10
N TRP A 65 -11.27 8.44 5.23
CA TRP A 65 -11.21 9.79 4.67
C TRP A 65 -12.02 10.83 5.45
N ALA A 66 -12.83 10.43 6.42
CA ALA A 66 -13.66 11.33 7.21
C ALA A 66 -12.84 12.40 7.94
N ALA A 67 -11.75 12.01 8.61
CA ALA A 67 -10.89 12.95 9.34
C ALA A 67 -10.12 13.91 8.42
N PRO A 68 -9.46 13.46 7.34
CA PRO A 68 -8.89 14.37 6.34
C PRO A 68 -9.93 15.30 5.68
N ALA A 69 -11.16 14.84 5.49
CA ALA A 69 -12.21 15.64 4.87
C ALA A 69 -12.61 16.85 5.73
N VAL A 70 -12.72 16.67 7.06
CA VAL A 70 -13.04 17.79 7.96
C VAL A 70 -11.88 18.78 8.13
N SER A 71 -10.64 18.36 7.86
CA SER A 71 -9.46 19.25 7.84
C SER A 71 -9.10 19.77 6.45
N ALA A 72 -9.92 19.53 5.44
CA ALA A 72 -9.64 19.93 4.05
C ALA A 72 -9.36 21.43 3.91
N SER A 73 -10.10 22.28 4.65
CA SER A 73 -9.92 23.74 4.63
C SER A 73 -8.56 24.20 5.16
N ASP A 74 -7.93 23.43 6.06
CA ASP A 74 -6.62 23.76 6.61
C ASP A 74 -5.51 23.55 5.56
N PHE A 75 -5.63 22.51 4.73
CA PHE A 75 -4.67 22.27 3.64
C PHE A 75 -4.74 23.30 2.51
N THR A 76 -5.86 24.01 2.40
CA THR A 76 -6.16 24.84 1.24
C THR A 76 -6.12 26.33 1.58
N GLN A 77 -5.79 26.68 2.83
CA GLN A 77 -5.73 28.06 3.33
C GLN A 77 -4.75 28.95 2.56
N ASN A 78 -3.68 28.36 2.01
CA ASN A 78 -2.62 29.07 1.28
C ASN A 78 -2.77 28.93 -0.25
N ALA A 79 -3.91 28.43 -0.75
CA ALA A 79 -4.12 28.28 -2.18
C ALA A 79 -4.33 29.65 -2.84
N HIS A 80 -3.59 29.92 -3.92
CA HIS A 80 -3.72 31.16 -4.69
C HIS A 80 -5.05 31.23 -5.46
N SER A 81 -5.58 30.08 -5.89
CA SER A 81 -6.88 29.99 -6.57
C SER A 81 -7.56 28.65 -6.34
N PHE A 82 -8.90 28.63 -6.37
CA PHE A 82 -9.70 27.40 -6.32
C PHE A 82 -9.35 26.42 -7.46
N ARG A 83 -8.99 26.95 -8.64
CA ARG A 83 -8.63 26.12 -9.79
C ARG A 83 -7.32 25.37 -9.55
N GLU A 84 -6.30 26.04 -9.03
CA GLU A 84 -5.01 25.42 -8.71
C GLU A 84 -5.14 24.42 -7.56
N GLN A 85 -5.97 24.75 -6.55
CA GLN A 85 -6.32 23.83 -5.48
C GLN A 85 -6.97 22.55 -6.01
N ALA A 86 -8.05 22.70 -6.79
CA ALA A 86 -8.78 21.56 -7.33
C ALA A 86 -7.87 20.69 -8.20
N LEU A 87 -7.11 21.30 -9.10
CA LEU A 87 -6.20 20.57 -9.98
C LEU A 87 -5.10 19.87 -9.19
N GLY A 88 -4.45 20.56 -8.24
CA GLY A 88 -3.37 19.99 -7.43
C GLY A 88 -3.86 18.83 -6.55
N GLN A 89 -5.03 18.98 -5.94
CA GLN A 89 -5.61 17.94 -5.08
C GLN A 89 -6.08 16.73 -5.90
N THR A 90 -6.78 16.95 -7.02
CA THR A 90 -7.22 15.85 -7.88
C THR A 90 -6.03 15.10 -8.45
N LEU A 91 -5.02 15.79 -9.00
CA LEU A 91 -3.82 15.14 -9.54
C LEU A 91 -3.05 14.40 -8.44
N GLY A 92 -2.87 15.03 -7.28
CA GLY A 92 -2.19 14.41 -6.14
C GLY A 92 -2.87 13.12 -5.69
N LEU A 93 -4.20 13.14 -5.53
CA LEU A 93 -4.98 11.95 -5.17
C LEU A 93 -4.89 10.89 -6.26
N VAL A 94 -5.18 11.22 -7.52
CA VAL A 94 -5.19 10.25 -8.63
C VAL A 94 -3.84 9.56 -8.78
N VAL A 95 -2.74 10.32 -8.78
CA VAL A 95 -1.39 9.76 -8.95
C VAL A 95 -1.02 8.87 -7.77
N ALA A 96 -1.26 9.33 -6.53
CA ALA A 96 -0.96 8.53 -5.34
C ALA A 96 -1.78 7.24 -5.30
N TYR A 97 -3.09 7.32 -5.58
CA TYR A 97 -3.97 6.15 -5.59
C TYR A 97 -3.55 5.11 -6.61
N ILE A 98 -3.24 5.52 -7.85
CA ILE A 98 -2.80 4.58 -8.89
C ILE A 98 -1.48 3.93 -8.47
N LEU A 99 -0.50 4.71 -8.00
CA LEU A 99 0.79 4.21 -7.59
C LEU A 99 0.67 3.17 -6.46
N PHE A 100 -0.05 3.52 -5.39
CA PHE A 100 -0.17 2.64 -4.23
C PHE A 100 -1.14 1.48 -4.43
N ALA A 101 -2.16 1.62 -5.28
CA ALA A 101 -3.03 0.51 -5.64
C ALA A 101 -2.25 -0.56 -6.42
N VAL A 102 -1.47 -0.16 -7.43
CA VAL A 102 -0.63 -1.10 -8.22
C VAL A 102 0.41 -1.75 -7.32
N ALA A 103 1.16 -0.95 -6.55
CA ALA A 103 2.17 -1.48 -5.65
C ALA A 103 1.56 -2.44 -4.61
N GLY A 104 0.44 -2.06 -3.98
CA GLY A 104 -0.24 -2.86 -2.97
C GLY A 104 -0.73 -4.21 -3.50
N VAL A 105 -1.37 -4.23 -4.68
CA VAL A 105 -1.82 -5.47 -5.32
C VAL A 105 -0.63 -6.38 -5.63
N CYS A 106 0.43 -5.84 -6.24
CA CYS A 106 1.61 -6.63 -6.57
C CYS A 106 2.27 -7.24 -5.32
N ILE A 107 2.41 -6.46 -4.25
CA ILE A 107 3.03 -6.90 -3.00
C ILE A 107 2.17 -7.99 -2.32
N ILE A 108 0.88 -7.73 -2.11
CA ILE A 108 0.00 -8.61 -1.34
C ILE A 108 -0.27 -9.91 -2.11
N ALA A 109 -0.65 -9.81 -3.39
CA ALA A 109 -0.92 -11.00 -4.20
C ALA A 109 0.36 -11.80 -4.44
N GLY A 110 1.47 -11.14 -4.80
CA GLY A 110 2.75 -11.82 -5.01
C GLY A 110 3.26 -12.52 -3.76
N ALA A 111 3.19 -11.87 -2.59
CA ALA A 111 3.56 -12.51 -1.32
C ALA A 111 2.64 -13.68 -0.97
N SER A 112 1.32 -13.53 -1.17
CA SER A 112 0.37 -14.58 -0.83
C SER A 112 0.54 -15.82 -1.71
N ILE A 113 0.86 -15.64 -3.00
CA ILE A 113 1.23 -16.75 -3.89
C ILE A 113 2.54 -17.39 -3.45
N HIS A 114 3.56 -16.58 -3.13
CA HIS A 114 4.88 -17.09 -2.74
C HIS A 114 4.85 -17.89 -1.44
N TYR A 115 4.11 -17.42 -0.43
CA TYR A 115 3.97 -18.09 0.86
C TYR A 115 2.87 -19.16 0.87
N GLY A 116 2.06 -19.26 -0.19
CA GLY A 116 0.94 -20.21 -0.28
C GLY A 116 -0.19 -19.97 0.72
N ALA A 117 -0.28 -18.76 1.28
CA ALA A 117 -1.29 -18.36 2.27
C ALA A 117 -1.68 -16.90 2.04
N ASP A 118 -2.97 -16.59 2.22
CA ASP A 118 -3.49 -15.22 2.07
C ASP A 118 -2.89 -14.31 3.16
N THR A 119 -2.06 -13.35 2.76
CA THR A 119 -1.38 -12.43 3.69
C THR A 119 -1.91 -11.01 3.52
N TRP A 120 -2.36 -10.38 4.61
CA TRP A 120 -2.89 -9.01 4.61
C TRP A 120 -1.99 -8.02 5.35
N ASN A 121 -1.09 -8.55 6.18
CA ASN A 121 -0.19 -7.76 6.99
C ASN A 121 1.17 -7.65 6.28
N VAL A 122 1.52 -6.43 5.85
CA VAL A 122 2.79 -6.14 5.17
C VAL A 122 3.99 -6.45 6.08
N LEU A 123 3.83 -6.37 7.41
CA LEU A 123 4.91 -6.71 8.34
C LEU A 123 5.27 -8.19 8.29
N ASP A 124 4.31 -9.07 8.02
CA ASP A 124 4.57 -10.51 7.89
C ASP A 124 5.38 -10.81 6.61
N ILE A 125 5.32 -9.91 5.63
CA ILE A 125 6.12 -9.97 4.39
C ILE A 125 7.53 -9.42 4.64
N VAL A 126 7.67 -8.37 5.45
CA VAL A 126 8.96 -7.69 5.71
C VAL A 126 9.80 -8.40 6.78
N GLN A 127 9.17 -9.05 7.76
CA GLN A 127 9.89 -9.75 8.84
C GLN A 127 10.85 -10.84 8.33
N PRO A 128 10.47 -11.71 7.37
CA PRO A 128 11.38 -12.67 6.74
C PRO A 128 12.58 -12.02 6.03
N LEU A 129 12.38 -10.85 5.38
CA LEU A 129 13.44 -10.06 4.74
C LEU A 129 14.48 -9.56 5.75
N GLY A 130 14.06 -9.16 6.95
CA GLY A 130 14.96 -8.79 8.05
C GLY A 130 15.79 -9.96 8.58
N GLN A 131 15.25 -11.19 8.55
CA GLN A 131 15.93 -12.40 9.02
C GLN A 131 16.93 -12.99 8.01
N ALA A 132 16.85 -12.59 6.73
CA ALA A 132 17.85 -12.92 5.71
C ALA A 132 19.25 -12.37 6.03
N CYS A 133 19.33 -11.33 6.88
CA CYS A 133 20.60 -10.77 7.34
C CYS A 133 21.15 -11.48 8.61
N SER A 134 20.51 -12.56 9.08
CA SER A 134 20.98 -13.35 10.21
C SER A 134 21.73 -14.61 9.74
N PRO A 135 22.88 -14.99 10.34
CA PRO A 135 23.68 -16.15 9.90
C PRO A 135 22.96 -17.52 9.97
N ARG A 136 21.75 -17.58 10.54
CA ARG A 136 20.99 -18.82 10.77
C ARG A 136 19.99 -19.17 9.66
N SER A 137 19.65 -18.24 8.77
CA SER A 137 18.65 -18.45 7.70
C SER A 137 19.21 -19.10 6.42
N LEU A 138 20.54 -19.22 6.29
CA LEU A 138 21.21 -19.90 5.18
C LEU A 138 20.87 -21.41 5.07
N ARG A 139 20.28 -21.99 6.12
CA ARG A 139 19.91 -23.42 6.15
C ARG A 139 18.61 -23.73 5.40
N TYR A 140 17.77 -22.74 5.11
CA TYR A 140 16.50 -22.92 4.39
C TYR A 140 16.61 -22.66 2.87
N TRP A 141 17.79 -22.23 2.38
CA TRP A 141 18.05 -21.94 0.96
C TRP A 141 18.98 -22.96 0.28
N LEU A 142 19.23 -24.10 0.92
CA LEU A 142 20.10 -25.17 0.41
C LEU A 142 19.39 -26.51 0.18
N PHE A 143 18.05 -26.49 0.06
CA PHE A 143 17.27 -27.58 -0.53
C PHE A 143 16.12 -26.99 -1.34
#